data_AF-A0A9D4AZI8-F1
#
_entry.id   AF-A0A9D4AZI8-F1
#
_cell.length_a   1.000
_cell.length_b   1.000
_cell.length_c   1.000
_cell.angle_alpha   90.00
_cell.angle_beta   90.00
_cell.angle_gamma   90.00
#
_symmetry.space_group_name_H-M   'P 1'
#
loop_
_entity.id
_entity.type
_entity.pdbx_description
1 polymer ?
#
loop_
_entity_poly.entity_id
_entity_poly.type
_entity_poly.pdbx_seq_one_letter_code
_entity_poly.pdbx_strand_id
1 'polypeptide(L)'
;PNVCGSRFHSYCCPGWKTLPGGNQCIVPICRNSCGDGFCSRPNMCTCSNGQLSPNCGSGGVQTCNVRCMNGGSCNEESCLCQKGYTGTYCGQPVCENGCQNGGRCIGPNRCACVYGFTGPQCER
;
A
#
# COMPACT_ATOMS: atom_id res chain seq x y z
N PRO A 1 19.56 -18.79 -5.86
CA PRO A 1 20.93 -18.85 -5.27
C PRO A 1 21.66 -17.53 -5.49
N ASN A 2 22.05 -16.83 -4.42
CA ASN A 2 22.71 -15.52 -4.50
C ASN A 2 24.23 -15.68 -4.68
N VAL A 3 24.64 -16.52 -5.63
CA VAL A 3 26.04 -16.79 -5.95
C VAL A 3 26.38 -16.07 -7.25
N CYS A 4 27.43 -15.27 -7.19
CA CYS A 4 27.94 -14.45 -8.28
C CYS A 4 29.40 -14.82 -8.59
N GLY A 5 29.90 -14.35 -9.72
CA GLY A 5 31.26 -14.62 -10.17
C GLY A 5 31.35 -15.80 -11.14
N SER A 6 32.58 -16.28 -11.33
CA SER A 6 32.90 -17.35 -12.28
C SER A 6 33.03 -18.69 -11.56
N ARG A 7 33.03 -19.80 -12.33
CA ARG A 7 33.20 -21.16 -11.79
C ARG A 7 34.42 -21.33 -10.85
N PHE A 8 35.49 -20.59 -11.11
CA PHE A 8 36.75 -20.65 -10.34
C PHE A 8 36.86 -19.56 -9.27
N HIS A 9 35.92 -18.62 -9.23
CA HIS A 9 35.93 -17.50 -8.29
C HIS A 9 34.48 -17.13 -7.96
N SER A 10 33.78 -18.06 -7.32
CA SER A 10 32.40 -17.90 -6.91
C SER A 10 32.34 -17.24 -5.54
N TYR A 11 31.53 -16.21 -5.41
CA TYR A 11 31.34 -15.47 -4.17
C TYR A 11 29.86 -15.11 -4.01
N CYS A 12 29.46 -14.67 -2.82
CA CYS A 12 28.10 -14.21 -2.62
C CYS A 12 27.86 -12.89 -3.35
N CYS A 13 26.74 -12.79 -4.04
CA CYS A 13 26.36 -11.56 -4.72
C CYS A 13 26.38 -10.35 -3.76
N PRO A 14 26.64 -9.13 -4.26
CA PRO A 14 26.67 -7.94 -3.42
C PRO A 14 25.45 -7.84 -2.50
N GLY A 15 25.69 -7.64 -1.21
CA GLY A 15 24.64 -7.60 -0.19
C GLY A 15 24.26 -8.95 0.42
N TRP A 16 24.95 -10.04 0.08
CA TRP A 16 24.76 -11.36 0.68
C TRP A 16 26.06 -11.88 1.28
N LYS A 17 25.95 -12.64 2.36
CA LYS A 17 27.06 -13.33 3.03
C LYS A 17 26.66 -14.77 3.37
N THR A 18 27.65 -15.55 3.77
CA THR A 18 27.47 -16.91 4.27
C THR A 18 27.35 -16.94 5.80
N LEU A 19 26.81 -18.04 6.33
CA LEU A 19 26.90 -18.37 7.75
C LEU A 19 28.30 -18.86 8.11
N PRO A 20 28.73 -18.74 9.38
CA PRO A 20 29.99 -19.34 9.84
C PRO A 20 29.99 -20.85 9.58
N GLY A 21 30.95 -21.33 8.78
CA GLY A 21 31.06 -22.75 8.41
C GLY A 21 30.18 -23.21 7.24
N GLY A 22 29.43 -22.30 6.60
CA GLY A 22 28.60 -22.60 5.44
C GLY A 22 29.06 -21.93 4.14
N ASN A 23 28.66 -22.50 3.00
CA ASN A 23 28.90 -21.94 1.66
C ASN A 23 27.61 -21.41 1.00
N GLN A 24 26.55 -21.22 1.79
CA GLN A 24 25.25 -20.77 1.29
C GLN A 24 25.09 -19.26 1.45
N CYS A 25 24.89 -18.56 0.33
CA CYS A 25 24.66 -17.11 0.27
C CYS A 25 23.20 -16.76 0.60
N ILE A 26 22.77 -17.09 1.81
CA ILE A 26 21.39 -16.90 2.29
C ILE A 26 21.25 -15.81 3.34
N VAL A 27 22.36 -15.22 3.79
CA VAL A 27 22.32 -14.18 4.82
C VAL A 27 22.41 -12.81 4.14
N PRO A 28 21.34 -12.01 4.11
CA PRO A 28 21.39 -10.65 3.58
C PRO A 28 22.16 -9.71 4.52
N ILE A 29 22.78 -8.69 3.94
CA ILE A 29 23.49 -7.64 4.64
C ILE A 29 22.59 -6.40 4.70
N CYS A 30 22.24 -5.98 5.91
CA CYS A 30 21.51 -4.74 6.16
C CYS A 30 22.47 -3.66 6.69
N ARG A 31 22.37 -2.43 6.16
CA ARG A 31 23.12 -1.27 6.67
C ARG A 31 22.68 -0.84 8.07
N ASN A 32 21.38 -0.97 8.38
CA ASN A 32 20.80 -0.61 9.67
C ASN A 32 20.31 -1.87 10.42
N SER A 33 20.31 -1.80 11.75
CA SER A 33 19.66 -2.81 12.59
C SER A 33 18.15 -2.72 12.42
N CYS A 34 17.53 -3.85 12.08
CA CYS A 34 16.09 -3.93 11.80
C CYS A 34 15.20 -3.86 13.04
N GLY A 35 15.73 -3.67 14.26
CA GLY A 35 14.92 -3.57 15.49
C GLY A 35 14.03 -4.80 15.68
N ASP A 36 12.71 -4.56 15.77
CA ASP A 36 11.67 -5.61 15.94
C ASP A 36 11.52 -6.51 14.70
N GLY A 37 12.12 -6.15 13.56
CA GLY A 37 12.10 -6.94 12.34
C GLY A 37 13.38 -7.75 12.11
N PHE A 38 13.42 -8.44 10.96
CA PHE A 38 14.60 -9.20 10.52
C PHE A 38 15.07 -8.76 9.13
N CYS A 39 16.36 -8.87 8.85
CA CYS A 39 16.92 -8.59 7.53
C CYS A 39 16.50 -9.70 6.56
N SER A 40 15.62 -9.42 5.61
CA SER A 40 15.15 -10.40 4.63
C SER A 40 15.82 -10.24 3.26
N ARG A 41 16.30 -9.02 2.96
CA ARG A 41 16.92 -8.65 1.69
C ARG A 41 18.05 -7.65 1.94
N PRO A 42 19.01 -7.50 1.02
CA PRO A 42 20.05 -6.48 1.14
C PRO A 42 19.45 -5.09 1.39
N ASN A 43 19.84 -4.44 2.49
CA ASN A 43 19.30 -3.15 2.94
C ASN A 43 17.78 -3.07 3.16
N MET A 44 17.10 -4.20 3.34
CA MET A 44 15.65 -4.27 3.53
C MET A 44 15.31 -5.21 4.69
N CYS A 45 14.61 -4.66 5.67
CA CYS A 45 14.06 -5.34 6.83
C CYS A 45 12.62 -5.75 6.57
N THR A 46 12.24 -6.94 7.01
CA THR A 46 10.84 -7.33 7.21
C THR A 46 10.48 -7.05 8.65
N CYS A 47 9.57 -6.11 8.86
CA CYS A 47 9.10 -5.72 10.18
C CYS A 47 8.02 -6.69 10.68
N SER A 48 7.73 -6.66 11.98
CA SER A 48 6.75 -7.56 12.63
C SER A 48 5.34 -7.46 12.06
N ASN A 49 5.00 -6.32 11.46
CA ASN A 49 3.74 -6.08 10.75
C ASN A 49 3.73 -6.62 9.29
N GLY A 50 4.79 -7.31 8.87
CA GLY A 50 4.96 -7.81 7.49
C GLY A 50 5.43 -6.77 6.48
N GLN A 51 5.69 -5.53 6.90
CA GLN A 51 6.14 -4.45 6.01
C GLN A 51 7.64 -4.59 5.69
N LEU A 52 7.98 -4.34 4.43
CA LEU A 52 9.38 -4.24 3.99
C LEU A 52 9.84 -2.78 4.06
N SER A 53 10.88 -2.50 4.85
CA SER A 53 11.42 -1.15 5.08
C SER A 53 12.93 -1.18 5.34
N PRO A 54 13.71 -0.11 5.08
CA PRO A 54 15.12 -0.03 5.46
C PRO A 54 15.39 -0.05 6.97
N ASN A 55 14.38 0.25 7.80
CA ASN A 55 14.41 0.17 9.26
C ASN A 55 13.01 -0.14 9.80
N CYS A 56 12.93 -0.88 10.92
CA CYS A 56 11.70 -1.05 11.68
C CYS A 56 11.88 -0.24 12.98
N GLY A 57 11.17 0.88 13.08
CA GLY A 57 11.34 1.83 14.18
C GLY A 57 11.15 3.30 13.78
N SER A 58 11.26 3.62 12.49
CA SER A 58 10.75 4.89 11.97
C SER A 58 9.32 4.68 11.49
N GLY A 59 8.34 5.11 12.29
CA GLY A 59 6.99 5.38 11.80
C GLY A 59 7.10 6.25 10.55
N GLY A 60 6.66 5.74 9.41
CA GLY A 60 6.92 6.42 8.14
C GLY A 60 6.62 5.64 6.86
N VAL A 61 5.78 4.61 6.90
CA VAL A 61 4.81 4.43 5.82
C VAL A 61 3.49 4.79 6.47
N GLN A 62 3.02 5.99 6.15
CA GLN A 62 1.72 6.57 6.47
C GLN A 62 1.07 5.97 7.72
N THR A 63 1.14 6.68 8.86
CA THR A 63 0.33 6.45 10.06
C THR A 63 -1.15 6.52 9.68
N CYS A 64 -1.61 5.44 9.08
CA CYS A 64 -2.89 5.25 8.45
C CYS A 64 -3.01 3.77 8.16
N ASN A 65 -3.51 3.03 9.14
CA ASN A 65 -3.96 1.66 8.89
C ASN A 65 -5.06 1.60 7.81
N VAL A 66 -5.66 2.75 7.47
CA VAL A 66 -6.73 2.92 6.50
C VAL A 66 -6.21 3.49 5.16
N ARG A 67 -6.50 2.82 4.04
CA ARG A 67 -6.16 3.32 2.70
C ARG A 67 -7.21 4.32 2.24
N CYS A 68 -6.92 5.62 2.28
CA CYS A 68 -7.85 6.65 1.79
C CYS A 68 -7.87 6.71 0.26
N MET A 69 -9.07 6.66 -0.33
CA MET A 69 -9.31 6.77 -1.77
C MET A 69 -9.83 8.16 -2.17
N ASN A 70 -9.92 8.44 -3.47
CA ASN A 70 -10.51 9.67 -4.03
C ASN A 70 -9.93 11.00 -3.47
N GLY A 71 -8.62 11.01 -3.19
CA GLY A 71 -7.94 12.19 -2.64
C GLY A 71 -8.23 12.45 -1.16
N GLY A 72 -8.74 11.46 -0.42
CA GLY A 72 -8.87 11.54 1.03
C GLY A 72 -7.51 11.67 1.72
N SER A 73 -7.42 12.57 2.70
CA SER A 73 -6.22 12.77 3.51
C SER A 73 -6.28 11.86 4.72
N CYS A 74 -5.20 11.16 5.03
CA CYS A 74 -5.16 10.40 6.27
C CYS A 74 -4.90 11.29 7.49
N ASN A 75 -5.70 11.12 8.52
CA ASN A 75 -5.45 11.65 9.85
C ASN A 75 -5.50 10.52 10.89
N GLU A 76 -4.33 10.13 11.41
CA GLU A 76 -4.13 9.06 12.41
C GLU A 76 -4.68 7.68 12.01
N GLU A 77 -5.95 7.40 12.31
CA GLU A 77 -6.64 6.15 12.00
C GLU A 77 -7.88 6.34 11.12
N SER A 78 -8.17 7.58 10.72
CA SER A 78 -9.35 7.93 9.94
C SER A 78 -9.00 8.64 8.64
N CYS A 79 -9.79 8.40 7.60
CA CYS A 79 -9.69 9.15 6.36
C CYS A 79 -10.56 10.40 6.41
N LEU A 80 -9.94 11.56 6.21
CA LEU A 80 -10.63 12.81 5.95
C LEU A 80 -11.00 12.86 4.47
N CYS A 81 -12.29 12.69 4.18
CA CYS A 81 -12.79 12.66 2.81
C CYS A 81 -12.96 14.07 2.23
N GLN A 82 -12.67 14.18 0.93
CA GLN A 82 -12.96 15.38 0.14
C GLN A 82 -14.46 15.58 -0.02
N LYS A 83 -14.87 16.82 -0.27
CA LYS A 83 -16.29 17.18 -0.48
C LYS A 83 -16.89 16.28 -1.56
N GLY A 84 -18.00 15.61 -1.23
CA GLY A 84 -18.70 14.70 -2.15
C GLY A 84 -18.25 13.24 -2.08
N TYR A 85 -17.39 12.88 -1.12
CA TYR A 85 -17.07 11.48 -0.79
C TYR A 85 -17.25 11.22 0.71
N THR A 86 -17.62 9.98 1.04
CA THR A 86 -17.86 9.50 2.40
C THR A 86 -17.43 8.04 2.56
N GLY A 87 -17.62 7.51 3.77
CA GLY A 87 -17.24 6.17 4.16
C GLY A 87 -15.82 6.08 4.72
N THR A 88 -15.51 4.97 5.38
CA THR A 88 -14.26 4.75 6.13
C THR A 88 -13.00 4.95 5.28
N TYR A 89 -13.09 4.69 3.97
CA TYR A 89 -11.99 4.78 3.02
C TYR A 89 -12.20 5.90 1.98
N CYS A 90 -13.18 6.78 2.16
CA CYS A 90 -13.57 7.80 1.16
C CYS A 90 -13.92 7.22 -0.23
N GLY A 91 -14.45 6.00 -0.25
CA GLY A 91 -14.84 5.28 -1.46
C GLY A 91 -16.28 5.51 -1.89
N GLN A 92 -17.15 6.02 -1.02
CA GLN A 92 -18.56 6.22 -1.34
C GLN A 92 -18.78 7.65 -1.87
N PRO A 93 -19.21 7.83 -3.13
CA PRO A 93 -19.59 9.14 -3.62
C PRO A 93 -20.91 9.59 -3.00
N VAL A 94 -21.04 10.89 -2.78
CA VAL A 94 -22.26 11.54 -2.25
C VAL A 94 -22.93 12.32 -3.36
N CYS A 95 -24.23 12.06 -3.55
CA CYS A 95 -25.08 12.80 -4.47
C CYS A 95 -26.06 13.64 -3.64
N GLU A 96 -25.86 14.96 -3.55
CA GLU A 96 -26.64 15.87 -2.69
C GLU A 96 -28.14 15.86 -3.04
N ASN A 97 -28.45 15.78 -4.34
CA ASN A 97 -29.83 15.74 -4.83
C ASN A 97 -30.41 14.32 -4.94
N GLY A 98 -29.62 13.28 -4.62
CA GLY A 98 -29.98 11.90 -4.89
C GLY A 98 -30.10 11.57 -6.38
N CYS A 99 -30.20 10.27 -6.67
CA CYS A 99 -30.50 9.78 -8.02
C CYS A 99 -31.93 9.24 -8.03
N GLN A 100 -32.75 9.70 -8.96
CA GLN A 100 -34.14 9.28 -9.11
C GLN A 100 -34.24 7.99 -9.93
N ASN A 101 -35.44 7.39 -9.96
CA ASN A 101 -35.76 6.23 -10.80
C ASN A 101 -34.79 5.03 -10.66
N GLY A 102 -34.25 4.82 -9.45
CA GLY A 102 -33.32 3.73 -9.18
C GLY A 102 -31.90 3.95 -9.70
N GLY A 103 -31.54 5.18 -10.09
CA GLY A 103 -30.18 5.53 -10.46
C GLY A 103 -29.19 5.35 -9.30
N ARG A 104 -27.93 5.04 -9.62
CA ARG A 104 -26.86 4.80 -8.65
C ARG A 104 -25.84 5.94 -8.67
N CYS A 105 -25.48 6.46 -7.50
CA CYS A 105 -24.42 7.47 -7.38
C CYS A 105 -23.07 6.82 -7.70
N ILE A 106 -22.39 7.32 -8.75
CA ILE A 106 -21.08 6.81 -9.20
C ILE A 106 -19.96 7.85 -9.03
N GLY A 107 -20.31 9.09 -8.70
CA GLY A 107 -19.38 10.17 -8.43
C GLY A 107 -20.10 11.32 -7.71
N PRO A 108 -19.37 12.32 -7.21
CA PRO A 108 -19.97 13.46 -6.53
C PRO A 108 -20.95 14.17 -7.45
N ASN A 109 -22.23 14.20 -7.05
CA ASN A 109 -23.35 14.69 -7.86
C ASN A 109 -23.45 14.06 -9.27
N ARG A 110 -23.00 12.81 -9.44
CA ARG A 110 -23.06 12.08 -10.72
C ARG A 110 -23.80 10.75 -10.56
N CYS A 111 -24.93 10.65 -11.24
CA CYS A 111 -25.79 9.47 -11.25
C CYS A 111 -25.56 8.60 -12.50
N ALA A 112 -25.53 7.29 -12.29
CA ALA A 112 -25.66 6.29 -13.33
C ALA A 112 -27.12 5.85 -13.40
N CYS A 113 -27.78 6.13 -14.51
CA CYS A 113 -29.19 5.87 -14.69
C CYS A 113 -29.44 4.43 -15.14
N VAL A 114 -30.59 3.89 -14.74
CA VAL A 114 -31.09 2.62 -15.29
C VAL A 114 -31.48 2.84 -16.76
N TYR A 115 -31.42 1.79 -17.57
CA TYR A 115 -31.74 1.86 -18.99
C TYR A 115 -33.14 2.48 -19.21
N GLY A 116 -33.20 3.50 -20.06
CA GLY A 116 -34.42 4.25 -20.36
C GLY A 116 -34.56 5.58 -19.61
N PHE A 117 -33.76 5.83 -18.58
CA PHE A 117 -33.72 7.11 -17.85
C PHE A 117 -32.49 7.95 -18.23
N THR A 118 -32.69 9.26 -18.23
CA THR A 118 -31.78 10.31 -18.70
C THR A 118 -31.84 11.51 -17.77
N GLY A 119 -30.90 12.45 -17.94
CA GLY A 119 -30.79 13.64 -17.09
C GLY A 119 -29.74 13.49 -15.98
N PRO A 120 -29.31 14.60 -15.36
CA PRO A 120 -28.26 14.62 -14.33
C PRO A 120 -28.60 13.80 -13.08
N GLN A 121 -29.89 13.65 -12.75
CA GLN A 121 -30.38 12.87 -11.61
C GLN A 121 -31.22 11.67 -12.04
N CYS A 122 -31.17 11.29 -13.33
CA CYS A 122 -32.01 10.23 -13.89
C CYS A 122 -33.50 10.53 -13.80
N GLU A 123 -33.88 11.81 -13.84
CA GLU A 123 -35.25 12.27 -13.66
C GLU A 123 -36.14 12.20 -14.92
N ARG A 124 -35.56 11.98 -16.10
CA ARG A 124 -36.27 11.99 -17.39
C ARG A 124 -36.30 10.66 -18.11
#